data_AF-A0A2D6AA81-F1
#
_entry.id   AF-A0A2D6AA81-F1
#
_cell.length_a   1.000
_cell.length_b   1.000
_cell.length_c   1.000
_cell.angle_alpha   90.00
_cell.angle_beta   90.00
_cell.angle_gamma   90.00
#
_symmetry.space_group_name_H-M   'P 1'
#
loop_
_entity.id
_entity.type
_entity.pdbx_description
1 polymer ?
#
loop_
_entity_poly.entity_id
_entity_poly.type
_entity_poly.pdbx_seq_one_letter_code
_entity_poly.pdbx_strand_id
1 'polypeptide(L)' 'MQSQSYPDAWYLLWMVIAFCGVATWFMRNFTERREATRLIAFTGVAAMLVMVIWTFSEF' A
#
# COMPACT_ATOMS: atom_id res chain seq x y z
N MET A 1 0.99 -5.68 30.03
CA MET A 1 1.28 -4.94 28.79
C MET A 1 -0.01 -4.91 28.00
N GLN A 2 -0.71 -3.78 27.94
CA GLN A 2 -1.90 -3.67 27.08
C GLN A 2 -1.40 -3.76 25.64
N SER A 3 -1.77 -4.82 24.93
CA SER A 3 -1.55 -4.90 23.49
C SER A 3 -2.42 -3.82 22.85
N GLN A 4 -1.83 -2.69 22.51
CA GLN A 4 -2.43 -1.78 21.53
C GLN A 4 -2.44 -2.51 20.19
N SER A 5 -3.49 -3.30 19.98
CA SER A 5 -3.76 -3.91 18.69
C SER A 5 -4.28 -2.81 17.77
N TYR A 6 -3.61 -2.62 16.65
CA TYR A 6 -4.13 -1.78 15.58
C TYR A 6 -5.39 -2.43 14.98
N PRO A 7 -6.31 -1.64 14.40
CA PRO A 7 -7.48 -2.18 13.71
C PRO A 7 -7.08 -3.17 12.61
N ASP A 8 -7.85 -4.23 12.39
CA ASP A 8 -7.57 -5.24 11.35
C ASP A 8 -7.39 -4.62 9.96
N ALA A 9 -8.16 -3.56 9.66
CA ALA A 9 -8.06 -2.81 8.42
C ALA A 9 -6.70 -2.09 8.23
N TRP A 10 -5.98 -1.78 9.30
CA TRP A 10 -4.62 -1.21 9.24
C TRP A 10 -3.61 -2.23 8.71
N TYR A 11 -3.71 -3.49 9.15
CA TYR A 11 -2.89 -4.59 8.63
C TYR A 11 -3.22 -4.93 7.17
N LEU A 12 -4.49 -4.81 6.77
CA LEU A 12 -4.89 -4.94 5.37
C LEU A 12 -4.24 -3.88 4.48
N LEU A 13 -4.18 -2.62 4.92
CA LEU A 13 -3.50 -1.55 4.18
C LEU A 13 -2.02 -1.86 3.97
N TRP A 14 -1.32 -2.38 4.99
CA TRP A 14 0.07 -2.84 4.82
C TRP A 14 0.22 -3.89 3.74
N MET A 15 -0.65 -4.90 3.71
CA MET A 15 -0.62 -5.93 2.67
C MET A 15 -0.87 -5.34 1.28
N VAL A 16 -1.82 -4.42 1.15
CA VAL A 16 -2.11 -3.74 -0.12
C VAL A 16 -0.90 -2.93 -0.58
N ILE A 17 -0.26 -2.19 0.32
CA ILE A 17 0.95 -1.40 0.04
C ILE A 17 2.09 -2.31 -0.44
N ALA A 18 2.36 -3.40 0.29
CA ALA A 18 3.39 -4.37 -0.06
C ALA A 18 3.12 -5.02 -1.43
N PHE A 19 1.87 -5.42 -1.67
CA PHE A 19 1.44 -5.99 -2.94
C PHE A 19 1.61 -5.01 -4.10
N CYS A 20 1.19 -3.75 -3.95
CA CYS A 20 1.38 -2.72 -4.98
C CYS A 20 2.87 -2.48 -5.27
N GLY A 21 3.75 -2.53 -4.26
CA GLY A 21 5.19 -2.43 -4.45
C GLY A 21 5.77 -3.58 -5.30
N VAL A 22 5.44 -4.83 -4.93
CA VAL A 22 5.88 -6.03 -5.67
C VAL A 22 5.28 -6.06 -7.07
N ALA A 23 4.01 -5.72 -7.23
CA ALA A 23 3.34 -5.67 -8.52
C ALA A 23 3.94 -4.60 -9.44
N THR A 24 4.27 -3.41 -8.92
CA THR A 24 4.97 -2.36 -9.69
C THR A 24 6.34 -2.84 -10.15
N TRP A 25 7.11 -3.51 -9.27
CA TRP A 25 8.40 -4.09 -9.62
C TRP A 25 8.27 -5.19 -10.69
N PHE A 26 7.32 -6.12 -10.51
CA PHE A 26 7.07 -7.21 -11.43
C PHE A 26 6.67 -6.68 -12.81
N MET A 27 5.71 -5.75 -12.87
CA MET A 27 5.28 -5.16 -14.14
C MET A 27 6.42 -4.40 -14.81
N ARG A 28 7.26 -3.68 -14.05
CA ARG A 28 8.41 -2.98 -14.62
C ARG A 28 9.48 -3.92 -15.19
N ASN A 29 9.68 -5.10 -14.60
CA ASN A 29 10.73 -6.03 -15.00
C ASN A 29 10.29 -7.04 -16.06
N PHE A 30 9.03 -7.46 -16.05
CA PHE A 30 8.52 -8.54 -16.90
C PHE A 30 7.50 -8.09 -17.95
N THR A 31 7.06 -6.84 -17.94
CA THR A 31 6.09 -6.32 -18.92
C THR A 31 6.46 -4.93 -19.43
N GLU A 32 6.07 -4.59 -20.66
CA GLU A 32 6.22 -3.23 -21.21
C GLU A 32 4.97 -2.35 -20.98
N ARG A 33 4.00 -2.81 -20.16
CA ARG A 33 2.73 -2.12 -19.93
C ARG A 33 2.87 -0.94 -18.97
N ARG A 34 3.53 0.13 -19.43
CA ARG A 34 3.81 1.34 -18.65
C ARG A 34 2.57 1.97 -18.01
N GLU A 35 1.42 1.95 -18.69
CA GLU A 35 0.17 2.51 -18.16
C GLU A 35 -0.32 1.77 -16.93
N ALA A 36 -0.34 0.44 -16.99
CA ALA A 36 -0.77 -0.39 -15.87
C ALA A 36 0.21 -0.31 -14.69
N THR A 37 1.53 -0.27 -14.96
CA THR A 37 2.54 -0.01 -13.92
C THR A 37 2.28 1.33 -13.22
N ARG A 38 1.92 2.37 -13.98
CA ARG A 38 1.65 3.70 -13.44
C ARG A 38 0.40 3.71 -12.57
N LEU A 39 -0.67 3.03 -12.97
CA LEU A 39 -1.88 2.86 -12.17
C LEU A 39 -1.57 2.14 -10.85
N ILE A 40 -0.88 1.01 -10.89
CA ILE A 40 -0.54 0.26 -9.66
C ILE A 40 0.35 1.10 -8.73
N ALA A 41 1.34 1.80 -9.28
CA ALA A 41 2.19 2.69 -8.49
C ALA A 41 1.36 3.79 -7.80
N PHE A 42 0.44 4.44 -8.52
CA PHE A 42 -0.43 5.46 -7.92
C PHE A 42 -1.37 4.87 -6.86
N THR A 43 -1.94 3.68 -7.08
CA THR A 43 -2.77 3.03 -6.07
C THR A 43 -1.97 2.71 -4.80
N GLY A 44 -0.72 2.27 -4.92
CA GLY A 44 0.16 2.03 -3.79
C GLY A 44 0.48 3.30 -3.01
N VAL A 45 0.75 4.41 -3.71
CA VAL A 45 1.00 5.72 -3.08
C VAL A 45 -0.27 6.23 -2.37
N ALA A 46 -1.45 6.10 -2.98
CA ALA A 46 -2.69 6.48 -2.34
C ALA A 46 -2.96 5.66 -1.07
N ALA A 47 -2.71 4.34 -1.10
CA ALA A 47 -2.83 3.48 0.07
C ALA A 47 -1.84 3.89 1.19
N MET A 48 -0.59 4.24 0.85
CA MET A 48 0.38 4.78 1.81
C MET A 48 -0.11 6.09 2.44
N LEU A 49 -0.66 7.02 1.65
CA LEU A 49 -1.17 8.29 2.17
C LEU A 49 -2.34 8.10 3.13
N VAL A 50 -3.31 7.26 2.77
CA VAL A 50 -4.44 6.91 3.64
C VAL A 50 -3.93 6.34 4.95
N MET A 51 -2.96 5.43 4.87
CA MET A 51 -2.40 4.76 6.04
C MET A 51 -1.67 5.74 6.97
N VAL A 52 -0.90 6.67 6.42
CA VAL A 52 -0.24 7.75 7.18
C VAL A 52 -1.28 8.65 7.84
N ILE A 53 -2.23 9.20 7.07
CA ILE A 53 -3.26 10.11 7.59
C ILE A 53 -4.06 9.44 8.70
N TRP A 54 -4.46 8.18 8.50
CA TRP A 54 -5.22 7.43 9.48
C TRP A 54 -4.41 7.20 10.76
N THR A 55 -3.14 6.80 10.62
CA THR A 55 -2.26 6.59 11.77
C THR A 55 -2.11 7.88 12.60
N PHE A 56 -1.94 9.05 11.96
CA PHE A 56 -1.84 10.34 12.65
C PHE A 56 -3.18 10.90 13.17
N SER A 57 -4.31 10.45 12.64
CA SER A 57 -5.63 10.94 13.05
C SER A 57 -6.17 10.18 14.26
N GLU A 58 -5.81 8.90 14.40
CA GLU A 58 -6.37 8.00 15.40
C GLU A 58 -5.38 7.58 16.50
N PHE A 59 -4.08 7.88 16.33
CA PHE A 59 -3.00 7.59 17.28
C PHE A 59 -2.04 8.79 17.45
#